data_AF-A0A834NWN2-F1
#
_entry.id   AF-A0A834NWN2-F1
#
_cell.length_a   1.000
_cell.length_b   1.000
_cell.length_c   1.000
_cell.angle_alpha   90.00
_cell.angle_beta   90.00
_cell.angle_gamma   90.00
#
_symmetry.space_group_name_H-M   'P 1'
#
loop_
_entity.id
_entity.type
_entity.pdbx_description
1 polymer ?
#
loop_
_entity_poly.entity_id
_entity_poly.type
_entity_poly.pdbx_seq_one_letter_code
_entity_poly.pdbx_strand_id
1 'polypeptide(L)'
;MKGISGPIEFKEGRRIQFKLDLLKLKQHSLVKVGEWRPSVGVNVTDTAAFYEASSANVTLIVITILETPYVMMHYEKNYTGNSRFYGFCVDLLEAVAREVGFSYRLDLVPDRKYGARDPETGEWNGIVRELMRHV
;
A
#
# COMPACT_ATOMS: atom_id res chain seq x y z
N MET A 1 18.12 -23.38 -31.32
CA MET A 1 18.57 -24.28 -30.23
C MET A 1 17.76 -23.98 -28.97
N LYS A 2 17.45 -24.97 -28.12
CA LYS A 2 16.70 -24.78 -26.87
C LYS A 2 17.56 -25.25 -25.69
N GLY A 3 17.79 -24.38 -24.71
CA GLY A 3 18.54 -24.68 -23.49
C GLY A 3 17.68 -24.46 -22.23
N ILE A 4 18.32 -24.51 -21.05
CA ILE A 4 17.65 -24.31 -19.75
C ILE A 4 17.02 -22.92 -19.65
N SER A 5 17.63 -21.92 -20.29
CA SER A 5 17.09 -20.55 -20.36
C SER A 5 16.08 -20.34 -21.50
N GLY A 6 15.58 -21.41 -22.13
CA GLY A 6 14.63 -21.35 -23.24
C GLY A 6 15.29 -21.25 -24.62
N PRO A 7 14.60 -20.68 -25.63
CA PRO A 7 15.13 -20.51 -26.98
C PRO A 7 16.38 -19.62 -26.97
N ILE A 8 17.41 -20.03 -27.71
CA ILE A 8 18.68 -19.30 -27.82
C ILE A 8 18.87 -18.89 -29.28
N GLU A 9 18.88 -17.58 -29.51
CA GLU A 9 19.12 -16.94 -30.80
C GLU A 9 19.96 -15.68 -30.59
N PHE A 10 20.93 -15.46 -31.48
CA PHE A 10 21.88 -14.35 -31.41
C PHE A 10 21.84 -13.49 -32.67
N LYS A 11 22.04 -12.19 -32.49
CA LYS A 11 22.37 -11.23 -33.54
C LYS A 11 23.52 -10.38 -33.04
N GLU A 12 24.60 -10.29 -33.83
CA GLU A 12 25.81 -9.50 -33.48
C GLU A 12 26.37 -9.85 -32.09
N GLY A 13 26.42 -11.15 -31.76
CA GLY A 13 26.92 -11.65 -30.47
C GLY A 13 26.00 -11.39 -29.27
N ARG A 14 24.83 -10.75 -29.46
CA ARG A 14 23.85 -10.51 -28.40
C ARG A 14 22.65 -11.44 -28.52
N ARG A 15 22.20 -11.97 -27.39
CA ARG A 15 20.99 -12.80 -27.35
C ARG A 15 19.76 -11.92 -27.57
N ILE A 16 19.00 -12.21 -28.62
CA ILE A 16 17.85 -11.38 -29.04
C ILE A 16 16.50 -12.00 -28.68
N GLN A 17 16.46 -13.32 -28.49
CA GLN A 17 15.24 -14.03 -28.11
C GLN A 17 15.43 -14.70 -26.76
N PHE A 18 14.71 -14.20 -25.76
CA PHE A 18 14.67 -14.76 -24.41
C PHE A 18 13.37 -14.36 -23.71
N LYS A 19 13.09 -15.03 -22.59
CA LYS A 19 11.96 -14.77 -21.71
C LYS A 19 12.50 -14.59 -20.30
N LEU A 20 12.02 -13.57 -19.59
CA LEU A 20 12.24 -13.39 -18.16
C LEU A 20 10.95 -13.72 -17.43
N ASP A 21 11.02 -14.53 -16.37
CA ASP A 21 9.87 -14.82 -15.53
C ASP A 21 9.74 -13.72 -14.47
N LEU A 22 8.55 -13.14 -14.34
CA LEU A 22 8.23 -12.18 -13.28
C LEU A 22 7.83 -12.97 -12.04
N LEU A 23 8.56 -12.83 -10.95
CA LEU A 23 8.31 -13.54 -9.69
C LEU A 23 7.86 -12.55 -8.61
N LYS A 24 6.83 -12.93 -7.84
CA LYS A 24 6.42 -12.21 -6.63
C LYS A 24 6.66 -13.09 -5.41
N LEU A 25 7.27 -12.51 -4.38
CA LEU A 25 7.35 -13.15 -3.08
C LEU A 25 5.99 -13.01 -2.38
N LYS A 26 5.37 -14.14 -2.06
CA LYS A 26 4.24 -14.26 -1.12
C LYS A 26 4.79 -14.81 0.21
N GLN A 27 4.01 -14.73 1.29
CA GLN A 27 4.42 -15.04 2.69
C GLN A 27 5.38 -16.24 2.85
N HIS A 28 5.19 -17.33 2.09
CA HIS A 28 6.04 -18.52 2.18
C HIS A 28 6.56 -19.04 0.82
N SER A 29 6.39 -18.32 -0.29
CA SER A 29 6.84 -18.81 -1.61
C SER A 29 7.06 -17.72 -2.64
N LEU A 30 8.02 -17.94 -3.53
CA LEU A 30 8.17 -17.20 -4.78
C LEU A 30 7.23 -17.80 -5.82
N VAL A 31 6.29 -16.99 -6.30
CA VAL A 31 5.31 -17.40 -7.30
C VAL A 31 5.57 -16.66 -8.60
N LYS A 32 5.54 -17.36 -9.73
CA LYS A 32 5.57 -16.72 -11.04
C LYS A 32 4.24 -16.02 -11.31
N VAL A 33 4.29 -14.72 -11.58
CA VAL A 33 3.13 -13.84 -11.75
C VAL A 33 3.04 -13.21 -13.14
N GLY A 34 4.02 -13.48 -14.00
CA GLY A 34 4.03 -12.99 -15.36
C GLY A 34 5.30 -13.37 -16.10
N GLU A 35 5.44 -12.84 -17.30
CA GLU A 35 6.64 -12.96 -18.10
C GLU A 35 6.93 -11.69 -18.88
N TRP A 36 8.19 -11.48 -19.20
CA TRP A 36 8.63 -10.39 -20.05
C TRP A 36 9.38 -10.94 -21.26
N ARG A 37 9.12 -10.38 -22.44
CA ARG A 37 9.81 -10.71 -23.70
C ARG A 37 10.22 -9.43 -24.43
N PRO A 38 11.38 -9.40 -25.11
CA PRO A 38 11.82 -8.20 -25.84
C PRO A 38 10.82 -7.65 -26.86
N SER A 39 10.04 -8.53 -27.52
CA SER A 39 9.08 -8.14 -28.56
C SER A 39 7.70 -7.71 -28.03
N VAL A 40 7.36 -8.09 -26.80
CA VAL A 40 6.00 -7.88 -26.24
C VAL A 40 6.02 -6.94 -25.03
N GLY A 41 7.15 -6.85 -24.34
CA GLY A 41 7.22 -6.18 -23.04
C GLY A 41 6.73 -7.09 -21.91
N VAL A 42 6.23 -6.46 -20.84
CA VAL A 42 5.74 -7.18 -19.66
C VAL A 42 4.33 -7.71 -19.91
N ASN A 43 4.09 -8.96 -19.51
CA ASN A 43 2.79 -9.60 -19.53
C ASN A 43 2.52 -10.20 -18.15
N VAL A 44 1.63 -9.58 -17.39
CA VAL A 44 1.24 -10.02 -16.05
C VAL A 44 0.10 -11.02 -16.17
N THR A 45 0.35 -12.27 -15.79
CA THR A 45 -0.64 -13.35 -15.87
C THR A 45 -1.44 -13.51 -14.58
N ASP A 46 -0.87 -13.11 -13.44
CA ASP A 46 -1.53 -13.10 -12.14
C ASP A 46 -1.50 -11.68 -11.56
N THR A 47 -2.45 -10.85 -12.00
CA THR A 47 -2.60 -9.49 -11.48
C THR A 47 -3.06 -9.52 -10.03
N ALA A 48 -3.87 -10.51 -9.63
CA ALA A 48 -4.32 -10.72 -8.26
C ALA A 48 -3.15 -11.00 -7.31
N ALA A 49 -2.01 -11.49 -7.77
CA ALA A 49 -0.83 -11.56 -6.92
C ALA A 49 -0.39 -10.17 -6.43
N PHE A 50 -0.58 -9.10 -7.21
CA PHE A 50 -0.19 -7.74 -6.85
C PHE A 50 -1.21 -7.05 -5.95
N TYR A 51 -2.47 -7.43 -6.06
CA TYR A 51 -3.53 -7.03 -5.14
C TYR A 51 -3.57 -8.05 -4.01
N GLU A 52 -2.86 -7.81 -2.91
CA GLU A 52 -3.09 -8.62 -1.71
C GLU A 52 -4.56 -8.52 -1.36
N ALA A 53 -5.32 -9.59 -1.61
CA ALA A 53 -6.67 -9.73 -1.11
C ALA A 53 -6.53 -9.61 0.41
N SER A 54 -7.01 -8.47 0.93
CA SER A 54 -6.98 -8.07 2.32
C SER A 54 -6.92 -9.28 3.23
N SER A 55 -5.71 -9.61 3.69
CA SER A 55 -5.56 -10.68 4.66
C SER A 55 -6.52 -10.35 5.80
N ALA A 56 -7.32 -11.31 6.26
CA ALA A 56 -8.29 -11.08 7.33
C ALA A 56 -7.68 -10.48 8.61
N ASN A 57 -6.34 -10.49 8.73
CA ASN A 57 -5.56 -9.95 9.83
C ASN A 57 -4.88 -8.59 9.51
N VAL A 58 -5.35 -7.82 8.52
CA VAL A 58 -4.86 -6.46 8.27
C VAL A 58 -5.68 -5.45 9.07
N THR A 59 -5.00 -4.67 9.91
CA THR A 59 -5.57 -3.49 10.56
C THR A 59 -5.06 -2.24 9.85
N LEU A 60 -5.96 -1.46 9.24
CA LEU A 60 -5.60 -0.21 8.58
C LEU A 60 -5.23 0.85 9.62
N ILE A 61 -4.09 1.52 9.43
CA ILE A 61 -3.74 2.69 10.24
C ILE A 61 -4.35 3.92 9.58
N VAL A 62 -5.32 4.53 10.25
CA VAL A 62 -5.97 5.75 9.78
C VAL A 62 -5.35 6.93 10.50
N ILE A 63 -4.53 7.69 9.78
CA ILE A 63 -3.90 8.91 10.28
C ILE A 63 -4.91 10.06 10.22
N THR A 64 -5.07 10.76 11.33
CA THR A 64 -6.03 11.86 11.46
C THR A 64 -5.45 13.04 12.25
N ILE A 65 -6.19 14.14 12.30
CA ILE A 65 -5.88 15.36 13.04
C ILE A 65 -7.09 15.74 13.90
N LEU A 66 -6.85 16.34 15.07
CA LEU A 66 -7.93 16.84 15.92
C LEU A 66 -8.50 18.12 15.30
N GLU A 67 -9.78 18.08 14.93
CA GLU A 67 -10.50 19.18 14.31
C GLU A 67 -11.97 19.09 14.74
N THR A 68 -12.51 20.11 15.40
CA THR A 68 -13.92 20.11 15.82
C THR A 68 -14.80 20.54 14.65
N PRO A 69 -15.90 19.82 14.30
CA PRO A 69 -16.51 18.66 14.99
C PRO A 69 -16.19 17.30 14.34
N TYR A 70 -15.13 17.23 13.54
CA TYR A 70 -14.80 16.07 12.71
C TYR A 70 -14.13 14.94 13.50
N VAL A 71 -13.07 15.26 14.25
CA VAL A 71 -12.35 14.32 15.12
C VAL A 71 -11.93 15.06 16.38
N MET A 72 -12.46 14.60 17.50
CA MET A 72 -12.21 15.11 18.84
C MET A 72 -11.75 13.96 19.73
N MET A 73 -11.17 14.28 20.90
CA MET A 73 -10.60 13.28 21.80
C MET A 73 -11.21 13.38 23.20
N HIS A 74 -11.57 12.24 23.77
CA HIS A 74 -11.86 12.14 25.19
C HIS A 74 -10.56 12.27 25.98
N TYR A 75 -10.51 13.21 26.92
CA TYR A 75 -9.35 13.42 27.80
C TYR A 75 -9.43 12.61 29.11
N GLU A 76 -10.53 11.88 29.31
CA GLU A 76 -10.76 11.07 30.50
C GLU A 76 -9.99 9.75 30.46
N LYS A 77 -9.58 9.24 31.63
CA LYS A 77 -8.62 8.14 31.77
C LYS A 77 -9.15 6.74 31.40
N ASN A 78 -10.41 6.61 31.00
CA ASN A 78 -11.05 5.31 30.79
C ASN A 78 -11.09 4.85 29.33
N TYR A 79 -10.72 5.71 28.38
CA TYR A 79 -10.77 5.39 26.95
C TYR A 79 -9.41 4.91 26.43
N THR A 80 -9.41 3.85 25.62
CA THR A 80 -8.20 3.28 25.00
C THR A 80 -8.44 2.97 23.52
N GLY A 81 -7.37 2.92 22.73
CA GLY A 81 -7.47 2.65 21.28
C GLY A 81 -8.34 3.69 20.56
N ASN A 82 -9.24 3.21 19.69
CA ASN A 82 -10.13 4.05 18.89
C ASN A 82 -11.21 4.75 19.73
N SER A 83 -11.61 4.16 20.86
CA SER A 83 -12.65 4.73 21.75
C SER A 83 -12.26 6.08 22.37
N ARG A 84 -10.99 6.47 22.27
CA ARG A 84 -10.52 7.80 22.68
C ARG A 84 -11.00 8.90 21.75
N PHE A 85 -11.43 8.58 20.53
CA PHE A 85 -11.81 9.57 19.52
C PHE A 85 -13.32 9.54 19.28
N TYR A 86 -13.90 10.71 19.01
CA TYR A 86 -15.31 10.88 18.65
C TYR A 86 -15.48 12.02 17.65
N GLY A 87 -16.64 12.11 16.99
CA GLY A 87 -16.95 13.17 16.04
C GLY A 87 -17.37 12.62 14.68
N PHE A 88 -17.77 13.53 13.78
CA PHE A 88 -18.41 13.17 12.53
C PHE A 88 -17.59 12.19 11.66
N CYS A 89 -16.27 12.41 11.54
CA CYS A 89 -15.41 11.54 10.74
C CYS A 89 -15.16 10.18 11.41
N VAL A 90 -15.24 10.10 12.75
CA VAL A 90 -15.12 8.84 13.48
C VAL A 90 -16.35 7.98 13.25
N ASP A 91 -17.55 8.55 13.36
CA ASP A 91 -18.81 7.85 13.11
C ASP A 91 -18.92 7.37 11.65
N LEU A 92 -18.51 8.24 10.70
CA LEU A 92 -18.47 7.88 9.28
C LEU A 92 -17.50 6.73 9.01
N LEU A 93 -16.29 6.79 9.59
CA LEU A 93 -15.29 5.74 9.42
C LEU A 93 -15.76 4.41 10.00
N GLU A 94 -16.42 4.43 11.17
CA GLU A 94 -17.00 3.22 11.77
C GLU A 94 -18.08 2.60 10.87
N ALA A 95 -18.96 3.42 10.29
CA ALA A 95 -19.98 2.95 9.34
C ALA A 95 -19.35 2.31 8.09
N VAL A 96 -18.32 2.94 7.52
CA VAL A 96 -17.57 2.42 6.37
C VAL A 96 -16.85 1.12 6.71
N ALA A 97 -16.18 1.07 7.88
CA ALA A 97 -15.48 -0.13 8.35
C ALA A 97 -16.42 -1.32 8.53
N ARG A 98 -17.63 -1.07 9.07
CA ARG A 98 -18.67 -2.10 9.24
C ARG A 98 -19.23 -2.59 7.91
N GLU A 99 -19.50 -1.69 6.97
CA GLU A 99 -20.06 -2.04 5.65
C GLU A 99 -19.05 -2.86 4.81
N VAL A 100 -17.78 -2.45 4.84
CA VAL A 100 -16.72 -3.09 4.03
C VAL A 100 -16.09 -4.30 4.74
N GLY A 101 -16.10 -4.32 6.07
CA GLY A 101 -15.57 -5.42 6.88
C GLY A 101 -14.07 -5.36 7.14
N PHE A 102 -13.49 -4.16 7.34
CA PHE A 102 -12.07 -4.00 7.70
C PHE A 102 -11.88 -3.56 9.16
N SER A 103 -10.75 -3.95 9.75
CA SER A 103 -10.29 -3.44 11.05
C SER A 103 -9.42 -2.20 10.86
N TYR A 104 -9.49 -1.24 11.79
CA TYR A 104 -8.67 -0.03 11.74
C TYR A 104 -8.20 0.43 13.12
N ARG A 105 -7.12 1.23 13.15
CA ARG A 105 -6.66 1.98 14.31
C ARG A 105 -6.50 3.46 13.94
N LEU A 106 -7.00 4.35 14.79
CA LEU A 106 -6.80 5.79 14.67
C LEU A 106 -5.49 6.22 15.33
N ASP A 107 -4.65 6.92 14.57
CA ASP A 107 -3.42 7.55 15.04
C ASP A 107 -3.42 9.03 14.67
N LEU A 108 -2.89 9.88 15.56
CA LEU A 108 -2.77 11.31 15.30
C LEU A 108 -1.51 11.61 14.50
N VAL A 109 -1.63 12.50 13.52
CA VAL A 109 -0.46 13.04 12.81
C VAL A 109 0.49 13.73 13.81
N PRO A 110 1.78 13.33 13.89
CA PRO A 110 2.68 13.79 14.95
C PRO A 110 2.90 15.30 14.98
N ASP A 111 3.02 15.93 13.81
CA ASP A 111 3.31 17.36 13.66
C ASP A 111 2.05 18.24 13.58
N ARG A 112 0.85 17.64 13.70
CA ARG A 112 -0.45 18.34 13.67
C ARG A 112 -0.66 19.17 12.40
N LYS A 113 -0.09 18.75 11.26
CA LYS A 113 -0.27 19.42 9.97
C LYS A 113 -1.04 18.53 9.01
N TYR A 114 -1.86 19.14 8.15
CA TYR A 114 -2.50 18.44 7.04
C TYR A 114 -1.45 17.97 6.01
N GLY A 115 -0.59 18.89 5.59
CA GLY A 115 0.50 18.61 4.69
C GLY A 115 0.84 19.84 3.87
N ALA A 116 2.11 20.21 3.88
CA ALA A 116 2.69 21.25 3.05
C ALA A 116 4.00 20.72 2.47
N ARG A 117 4.25 21.06 1.21
CA ARG A 117 5.50 20.72 0.53
C ARG A 117 6.54 21.78 0.82
N ASP A 118 7.68 21.35 1.33
CA ASP A 118 8.85 22.19 1.50
C ASP A 118 9.37 22.63 0.10
N PRO A 119 9.53 23.94 -0.16
CA PRO A 119 9.98 24.43 -1.46
C PRO A 119 11.46 24.16 -1.74
N GLU A 120 12.30 24.00 -0.71
CA GLU A 120 13.73 23.77 -0.83
C GLU A 120 14.03 22.27 -0.98
N THR A 121 13.46 21.43 -0.12
CA THR A 121 13.72 19.98 -0.12
C THR A 121 12.75 19.22 -1.03
N GLY A 122 11.58 19.79 -1.31
CA GLY A 122 10.51 19.12 -2.05
C GLY A 122 9.74 18.07 -1.26
N GLU A 123 10.02 17.90 0.02
CA GLU A 123 9.40 16.91 0.90
C GLU A 123 8.05 17.39 1.42
N TRP A 124 7.11 16.46 1.60
CA TRP A 124 5.84 16.75 2.27
C TRP A 124 5.97 16.58 3.78
N ASN A 125 5.20 17.34 4.56
CA ASN A 125 4.97 17.11 5.99
C ASN A 125 3.52 16.65 6.26
N GLY A 126 3.13 16.58 7.53
CA GLY A 126 1.73 16.33 7.90
C GLY A 126 1.21 14.94 7.54
N ILE A 127 -0.11 14.86 7.41
CA ILE A 127 -0.84 13.65 7.00
C ILE A 127 -0.33 13.17 5.64
N VAL A 128 -0.06 14.09 4.71
CA VAL A 128 0.46 13.74 3.37
C VAL A 128 1.77 12.95 3.46
N ARG A 129 2.71 13.39 4.32
CA ARG A 129 3.96 12.65 4.54
C ARG A 129 3.71 11.26 5.11
N GLU A 130 2.82 11.15 6.10
CA GLU A 130 2.53 9.86 6.73
C GLU A 130 1.88 8.89 5.74
N LEU A 131 1.07 9.37 4.80
CA LEU A 131 0.55 8.54 3.71
C LEU A 131 1.68 8.09 2.78
N MET A 132 2.53 9.02 2.32
CA MET A 132 3.64 8.71 1.40
C MET A 132 4.64 7.70 1.96
N ARG A 133 4.91 7.72 3.28
CA ARG A 133 5.87 6.82 3.91
C ARG A 133 5.39 5.36 3.95
N HIS A 134 4.07 5.12 3.91
CA HIS A 134 3.48 3.79 4.07
C HIS A 134 2.72 3.31 2.82
N VAL A 135 3.09 3.81 1.63
CA VAL A 135 2.68 3.26 0.32
C VAL A 135 3.66 2.19 -0.14
#